data_AF-A0A8H3X1I1-F1
#
_entry.id   AF-A0A8H3X1I1-F1
#
_cell.length_a   1.000
_cell.length_b   1.000
_cell.length_c   1.000
_cell.angle_alpha   90.00
_cell.angle_beta   90.00
_cell.angle_gamma   90.00
#
_symmetry.space_group_name_H-M   'P 1'
#
loop_
_entity.id
_entity.type
_entity.pdbx_description
1 polymer ?
#
loop_
_entity_poly.entity_id
_entity_poly.type
_entity_poly.pdbx_seq_one_letter_code
_entity_poly.pdbx_strand_id
1 'polypeptide(L)'
;MNLINVIALTYARKCIIGDLDYLQVKGLDEALHSIDKNLSWDEHLCHIFKSCHIHYCRNIKNSHYSSKNKELMYELLEANTFKCVDEIFDKLKASNELNINDWISFYNTSWVKASLNLLFSHMDTEIWNKVPENTNVAEASHANINRDGKALSLENAILKAKHYDEHYFAICNIQDKYGISKSGKKHEMQEKQLAIKEQKLELEERKVQLEREKLEIIKLKKEVVCE
;
A
#
# COMPACT_ATOMS: atom_id res chain seq x y z
N MET A 1 16.22 18.45 14.91
CA MET A 1 14.95 17.72 15.10
C MET A 1 14.03 18.10 13.95
N ASN A 2 13.92 17.21 12.96
CA ASN A 2 13.13 17.43 11.74
C ASN A 2 11.69 16.99 12.01
N LEU A 3 10.81 17.96 12.21
CA LEU A 3 9.39 17.75 12.55
C LEU A 3 8.45 17.86 11.34
N ILE A 4 8.98 17.80 10.12
CA ILE A 4 8.18 17.84 8.89
C ILE A 4 8.59 16.65 8.05
N ASN A 5 8.10 15.47 8.40
CA ASN A 5 8.23 14.30 7.55
C ASN A 5 6.87 13.63 7.44
N VAL A 6 6.47 13.42 6.18
CA VAL A 6 5.41 12.55 5.67
C VAL A 6 3.97 12.97 6.00
N ILE A 7 3.44 13.86 5.16
CA ILE A 7 2.13 13.63 4.53
C ILE A 7 2.31 14.06 3.06
N ALA A 8 2.47 13.11 2.14
CA ALA A 8 2.24 13.41 0.75
C ALA A 8 0.73 13.34 0.53
N LEU A 9 0.05 14.48 0.60
CA LEU A 9 -1.34 14.60 0.19
C LEU A 9 -1.41 14.37 -1.32
N THR A 10 -1.48 13.12 -1.75
CA THR A 10 -1.92 12.79 -3.10
C THR A 10 -3.44 12.96 -3.16
N TYR A 11 -3.90 14.19 -2.94
CA TYR A 11 -5.29 14.64 -3.11
C TYR A 11 -5.83 14.34 -4.53
N ALA A 12 -4.93 14.00 -5.45
CA ALA A 12 -5.21 13.50 -6.79
C ALA A 12 -6.20 12.33 -6.85
N ARG A 13 -6.48 11.59 -5.75
CA ARG A 13 -7.35 10.39 -5.79
C ARG A 13 -8.30 10.19 -4.62
N LYS A 14 -8.55 11.18 -3.76
CA LYS A 14 -9.27 11.00 -2.46
C LYS A 14 -8.60 9.98 -1.51
N CYS A 15 -7.31 9.71 -1.70
CA CYS A 15 -6.53 8.77 -0.90
C CYS A 15 -5.20 9.42 -0.49
N ILE A 16 -4.81 9.26 0.77
CA ILE A 16 -3.52 9.61 1.33
C ILE A 16 -2.70 8.33 1.38
N ILE A 17 -1.50 8.35 0.81
CA ILE A 17 -0.54 7.28 0.98
C ILE A 17 0.59 7.71 1.90
N GLY A 18 0.94 6.86 2.84
CA GLY A 18 1.98 7.18 3.81
C GLY A 18 2.48 5.98 4.57
N ASP A 19 3.44 6.26 5.44
CA ASP A 19 3.99 5.27 6.36
C ASP A 19 3.11 5.18 7.60
N LEU A 20 3.16 4.03 8.27
CA LEU A 20 2.47 3.83 9.54
C LEU A 20 3.24 4.50 10.68
N ASP A 21 3.21 5.82 10.74
CA ASP A 21 3.79 6.64 11.82
C ASP A 21 2.67 7.28 12.63
N TYR A 22 2.52 6.82 13.87
CA TYR A 22 1.50 7.28 14.80
C TYR A 22 1.56 8.79 15.08
N LEU A 23 2.76 9.39 15.09
CA LEU A 23 2.90 10.83 15.36
C LEU A 23 2.34 11.67 14.21
N GLN A 24 2.48 11.19 12.97
CA GLN A 24 1.94 11.85 11.78
C GLN A 24 0.41 11.76 11.77
N VAL A 25 -0.12 10.59 12.11
CA VAL A 25 -1.54 10.34 12.19
C VAL A 25 -2.22 11.23 13.24
N LYS A 26 -1.56 11.50 14.37
CA LYS A 26 -2.06 12.45 15.38
C LYS A 26 -2.16 13.89 14.85
N GLY A 27 -1.21 14.34 14.05
CA GLY A 27 -1.32 15.67 13.41
C GLY A 27 -2.42 15.72 12.35
N LEU A 28 -2.68 14.60 11.68
CA LEU A 28 -3.76 14.45 10.71
C LEU A 28 -5.15 14.40 11.39
N ASP A 29 -5.26 13.78 12.56
CA ASP A 29 -6.48 13.73 13.40
C ASP A 29 -7.06 15.13 13.63
N GLU A 30 -6.25 16.07 14.13
CA GLU A 30 -6.69 17.45 14.39
C GLU A 30 -7.24 18.14 13.13
N ALA A 31 -6.64 17.87 11.97
CA ALA A 31 -7.08 18.42 10.70
C ALA A 31 -8.38 17.77 10.21
N LEU A 32 -8.51 16.44 10.29
CA LEU A 32 -9.68 15.70 9.80
C LEU A 32 -10.95 16.02 10.59
N HIS A 33 -10.84 16.12 11.91
CA HIS A 33 -11.97 16.49 12.76
C HIS A 33 -12.51 17.91 12.46
N SER A 34 -11.64 18.80 11.97
CA SER A 34 -12.06 20.15 11.53
C SER A 34 -12.85 20.14 10.22
N ILE A 35 -12.67 19.12 9.37
CA ILE A 35 -13.30 18.98 8.05
C ILE A 35 -14.70 18.39 8.17
N ASP A 36 -14.85 17.32 8.96
CA ASP A 36 -16.15 16.70 9.22
C ASP A 36 -16.21 16.20 10.65
N LYS A 37 -17.13 16.80 11.41
CA LYS A 37 -17.34 16.54 12.83
C LYS A 37 -18.20 15.31 13.09
N ASN A 38 -18.81 14.74 12.06
CA ASN A 38 -19.72 13.59 12.20
C ASN A 38 -18.99 12.25 12.20
N LEU A 39 -17.73 12.22 11.74
CA LEU A 39 -16.87 11.03 11.79
C LEU A 39 -15.79 11.24 12.84
N SER A 40 -15.42 10.16 13.52
CA SER A 40 -14.19 10.13 14.29
C SER A 40 -12.98 10.20 13.36
N TRP A 41 -11.83 10.60 13.88
CA TRP A 41 -10.62 10.68 13.08
C TRP A 41 -10.16 9.31 12.55
N ASP A 42 -10.36 8.24 13.32
CA ASP A 42 -10.00 6.90 12.90
C ASP A 42 -10.94 6.37 11.82
N GLU A 43 -12.23 6.74 11.87
CA GLU A 43 -13.18 6.50 10.78
C GLU A 43 -12.75 7.21 9.51
N HIS A 44 -12.37 8.49 9.58
CA HIS A 44 -11.84 9.22 8.44
C HIS A 44 -10.68 8.49 7.77
N LEU A 45 -9.73 7.99 8.56
CA LEU A 45 -8.59 7.24 8.03
C LEU A 45 -9.00 5.94 7.33
N CYS A 46 -10.01 5.24 7.83
CA CYS A 46 -10.56 4.06 7.15
C CYS A 46 -11.09 4.37 5.75
N HIS A 47 -11.50 5.62 5.48
CA HIS A 47 -12.00 6.05 4.16
C HIS A 47 -10.90 6.54 3.22
N ILE A 48 -9.82 7.13 3.75
CA ILE A 48 -8.88 7.90 2.94
C ILE A 48 -7.43 7.44 3.03
N PHE A 49 -7.02 6.66 4.03
CA PHE A 49 -5.60 6.34 4.24
C PHE A 49 -5.24 4.94 3.74
N LYS A 50 -4.15 4.85 2.97
CA LYS A 50 -3.55 3.59 2.54
C LYS A 50 -2.07 3.58 2.94
N SER A 51 -1.64 2.50 3.58
CA SER A 51 -0.25 2.36 4.03
C SER A 51 0.65 1.91 2.89
N CYS A 52 1.90 2.34 2.93
CA CYS A 52 2.92 1.86 2.02
C CYS A 52 3.28 0.39 2.31
N HIS A 53 2.90 -0.52 1.40
CA HIS A 53 3.21 -1.94 1.56
C HIS A 53 4.73 -2.19 1.53
N ILE A 54 5.48 -1.40 0.76
CA ILE A 54 6.95 -1.54 0.71
C ILE A 54 7.58 -1.26 2.08
N HIS A 55 7.13 -0.22 2.78
CA HIS A 55 7.65 0.11 4.11
C HIS A 55 7.17 -0.89 5.17
N TYR A 56 5.91 -1.29 5.12
CA TYR A 56 5.40 -2.38 5.95
C TYR A 56 6.25 -3.65 5.79
N CYS A 57 6.47 -4.10 4.56
CA CYS A 57 7.25 -5.30 4.29
C CYS A 57 8.71 -5.16 4.69
N ARG A 58 9.32 -3.99 4.49
CA ARG A 58 10.70 -3.70 4.93
C ARG A 58 10.82 -3.75 6.46
N ASN A 59 9.84 -3.20 7.18
CA ASN A 59 9.80 -3.22 8.64
C ASN A 59 9.71 -4.65 9.18
N ILE A 60 8.85 -5.48 8.59
CA ILE A 60 8.76 -6.91 8.93
C ILE A 60 10.08 -7.61 8.61
N LYS A 61 10.64 -7.41 7.42
CA LYS A 61 11.92 -8.03 7.03
C LYS A 61 13.03 -7.75 8.05
N ASN A 62 13.14 -6.51 8.50
CA ASN A 62 14.18 -6.04 9.42
C ASN A 62 13.91 -6.36 10.90
N SER A 63 12.69 -6.80 11.24
CA SER A 63 12.34 -7.20 12.61
C SER A 63 13.02 -8.50 13.05
N HIS A 64 13.00 -8.77 14.35
CA HIS A 64 13.58 -9.97 14.96
C HIS A 64 12.60 -11.16 15.06
N TYR A 65 11.40 -11.07 14.48
CA TYR A 65 10.44 -12.16 14.47
C TYR A 65 10.95 -13.37 13.68
N SER A 66 10.45 -14.58 14.01
CA SER A 66 10.76 -15.77 13.24
C SER A 66 10.25 -15.67 11.80
N SER A 67 10.85 -16.45 10.88
CA SER A 67 10.39 -16.51 9.49
C SER A 67 8.91 -16.87 9.38
N LYS A 68 8.44 -17.81 10.22
CA LYS A 68 7.03 -18.23 10.28
C LYS A 68 6.10 -17.07 10.65
N ASN A 69 6.48 -16.27 11.64
CA ASN A 69 5.68 -15.10 12.02
C ASN A 69 5.73 -14.02 10.95
N LYS A 70 6.89 -13.80 10.30
CA LYS A 70 6.99 -12.86 9.18
C LYS A 70 6.09 -13.26 8.01
N GLU A 71 6.02 -14.55 7.68
CA GLU A 71 5.11 -15.08 6.65
C GLU A 71 3.65 -14.73 6.96
N LEU A 72 3.19 -15.02 8.18
CA LEU A 72 1.85 -14.66 8.65
C LEU A 72 1.59 -13.14 8.60
N MET A 73 2.58 -12.32 8.92
CA MET A 73 2.45 -10.87 8.81
C MET A 73 2.30 -10.43 7.36
N TYR A 74 3.03 -11.02 6.40
CA TYR A 74 2.85 -10.70 4.97
C TYR A 74 1.48 -11.15 4.45
N GLU A 75 0.96 -12.28 4.92
CA GLU A 75 -0.37 -12.79 4.55
C GLU A 75 -1.50 -11.80 4.89
N LEU A 76 -1.29 -10.91 5.87
CA LEU A 76 -2.28 -9.88 6.23
C LEU A 76 -2.64 -8.95 5.06
N LEU A 77 -1.70 -8.68 4.15
CA LEU A 77 -1.95 -7.81 2.98
C LEU A 77 -2.89 -8.45 1.96
N GLU A 78 -2.82 -9.77 1.82
CA GLU A 78 -3.53 -10.53 0.78
C GLU A 78 -4.79 -11.24 1.29
N ALA A 79 -5.01 -11.22 2.61
CA ALA A 79 -6.15 -11.87 3.23
C ALA A 79 -7.47 -11.28 2.70
N ASN A 80 -8.34 -12.14 2.18
CA ASN A 80 -9.57 -11.72 1.50
C ASN A 80 -10.86 -12.06 2.29
N THR A 81 -10.73 -12.65 3.48
CA THR A 81 -11.85 -12.92 4.39
C THR A 81 -11.51 -12.55 5.82
N PHE A 82 -12.52 -12.15 6.60
CA PHE A 82 -12.36 -11.80 8.02
C PHE A 82 -11.78 -12.97 8.81
N LYS A 83 -12.26 -14.19 8.51
CA LYS A 83 -11.78 -15.42 9.13
C LYS A 83 -10.28 -15.64 8.92
N CYS A 84 -9.76 -15.42 7.71
CA CYS A 84 -8.33 -15.57 7.44
C CYS A 84 -7.50 -14.59 8.28
N VAL A 85 -7.98 -13.36 8.44
CA VAL A 85 -7.31 -12.33 9.25
C VAL A 85 -7.32 -12.70 10.74
N ASP A 86 -8.46 -13.16 11.25
CA ASP A 86 -8.57 -13.65 12.63
C ASP A 86 -7.62 -14.84 12.88
N GLU A 87 -7.57 -15.80 11.95
CA GLU A 87 -6.65 -16.94 12.01
C GLU A 87 -5.17 -16.51 12.00
N ILE A 88 -4.80 -15.45 11.27
CA ILE A 88 -3.44 -14.89 11.28
C ILE A 88 -3.11 -14.36 12.68
N PHE A 89 -3.99 -13.53 13.25
CA PHE A 89 -3.76 -12.96 14.59
C PHE A 89 -3.71 -14.03 15.67
N ASP A 90 -4.56 -15.06 15.59
CA ASP A 90 -4.56 -16.18 16.54
C ASP A 90 -3.25 -16.98 16.46
N LYS A 91 -2.75 -17.27 15.25
CA LYS A 91 -1.47 -17.96 15.05
C LYS A 91 -0.29 -17.15 15.57
N LEU A 92 -0.27 -15.84 15.33
CA LEU A 92 0.76 -14.94 15.85
C LEU A 92 0.73 -14.90 17.38
N LYS A 93 -0.47 -14.79 17.98
CA LYS A 93 -0.64 -14.80 19.43
C LYS A 93 -0.17 -16.11 20.06
N ALA A 94 -0.45 -17.25 19.40
CA ALA A 94 -0.01 -18.56 19.84
C ALA A 94 1.52 -18.78 19.76
N SER A 95 2.24 -17.97 18.98
CA SER A 95 3.71 -18.09 18.86
C SER A 95 4.44 -17.69 20.15
N ASN A 96 3.81 -16.87 21.00
CA ASN A 96 4.36 -16.32 22.24
C ASN A 96 5.77 -15.70 22.07
N GLU A 97 6.04 -15.10 20.90
CA GLU A 97 7.29 -14.38 20.65
C GLU A 97 7.30 -13.02 21.37
N LEU A 98 8.48 -12.53 21.70
CA LEU A 98 8.64 -11.24 22.38
C LEU A 98 8.04 -10.11 21.53
N ASN A 99 7.28 -9.21 22.15
CA ASN A 99 6.60 -8.06 21.54
C ASN A 99 5.54 -8.40 20.49
N ILE A 100 5.18 -9.68 20.29
CA ILE A 100 4.16 -10.06 19.30
C ILE A 100 2.79 -9.49 19.65
N ASN A 101 2.46 -9.39 20.94
CA ASN A 101 1.21 -8.81 21.42
C ASN A 101 1.13 -7.30 21.15
N ASP A 102 2.26 -6.58 21.23
CA ASP A 102 2.31 -5.15 20.91
C ASP A 102 2.09 -4.94 19.41
N TRP A 103 2.70 -5.80 18.58
CA TRP A 103 2.46 -5.81 17.15
C TRP A 103 0.98 -6.08 16.84
N ILE A 104 0.39 -7.12 17.42
CA ILE A 104 -1.04 -7.46 17.23
C ILE A 104 -1.92 -6.30 17.67
N SER A 105 -1.66 -5.71 18.84
CA SER A 105 -2.43 -4.58 19.36
C SER A 105 -2.42 -3.39 18.39
N PHE A 106 -1.23 -3.03 17.88
CA PHE A 106 -1.08 -1.94 16.93
C PHE A 106 -1.78 -2.25 15.59
N TYR A 107 -1.49 -3.40 14.98
CA TYR A 107 -2.01 -3.74 13.65
C TYR A 107 -3.48 -4.17 13.64
N ASN A 108 -4.06 -4.51 14.79
CA ASN A 108 -5.50 -4.76 14.92
C ASN A 108 -6.30 -3.48 15.19
N THR A 109 -5.64 -2.33 15.33
CA THR A 109 -6.32 -1.03 15.41
C THR A 109 -7.09 -0.78 14.11
N SER A 110 -8.34 -0.31 14.21
CA SER A 110 -9.29 -0.22 13.08
C SER A 110 -8.72 0.48 11.85
N TRP A 111 -8.13 1.66 12.03
CA TRP A 111 -7.58 2.42 10.90
C TRP A 111 -6.29 1.79 10.34
N VAL A 112 -5.48 1.10 11.17
CA VAL A 112 -4.23 0.45 10.74
C VAL A 112 -4.51 -0.76 9.86
N LYS A 113 -5.47 -1.60 10.25
CA LYS A 113 -5.88 -2.74 9.42
C LYS A 113 -6.57 -2.28 8.13
N ALA A 114 -7.42 -1.25 8.23
CA ALA A 114 -8.10 -0.64 7.07
C ALA A 114 -7.13 -0.02 6.06
N SER A 115 -5.99 0.50 6.52
CA SER A 115 -5.00 1.08 5.63
C SER A 115 -4.11 0.05 4.93
N LEU A 116 -4.05 -1.19 5.42
CA LEU A 116 -3.26 -2.28 4.84
C LEU A 116 -4.09 -3.23 3.97
N ASN A 117 -5.37 -3.40 4.29
CA ASN A 117 -6.21 -4.40 3.64
C ASN A 117 -7.58 -3.81 3.27
N LEU A 118 -7.92 -3.91 1.98
CA LEU A 118 -9.17 -3.42 1.40
C LEU A 118 -10.41 -4.00 2.10
N LEU A 119 -10.34 -5.22 2.63
CA LEU A 119 -11.44 -5.87 3.34
C LEU A 119 -11.98 -5.03 4.50
N PHE A 120 -11.10 -4.27 5.18
CA PHE A 120 -11.46 -3.40 6.30
C PHE A 120 -11.52 -1.92 5.91
N SER A 121 -11.09 -1.58 4.70
CA SER A 121 -11.13 -0.21 4.21
C SER A 121 -12.55 0.17 3.79
N HIS A 122 -12.93 1.40 4.08
CA HIS A 122 -14.14 2.01 3.52
C HIS A 122 -13.82 2.84 2.27
N MET A 123 -12.59 2.75 1.76
CA MET A 123 -12.17 3.36 0.52
C MET A 123 -12.84 2.67 -0.66
N ASP A 124 -13.20 3.45 -1.67
CA ASP A 124 -13.70 2.92 -2.93
C ASP A 124 -12.67 1.98 -3.57
N THR A 125 -13.13 0.81 -4.04
CA THR A 125 -12.27 -0.23 -4.60
C THR A 125 -11.51 0.22 -5.84
N GLU A 126 -12.10 1.08 -6.68
CA GLU A 126 -11.44 1.65 -7.85
C GLU A 126 -10.29 2.57 -7.43
N ILE A 127 -10.50 3.37 -6.38
CA ILE A 127 -9.47 4.23 -5.81
C ILE A 127 -8.34 3.37 -5.22
N TRP A 128 -8.67 2.40 -4.37
CA TRP A 128 -7.69 1.51 -3.75
C TRP A 128 -6.77 0.84 -4.77
N ASN A 129 -7.34 0.32 -5.85
CA ASN A 129 -6.62 -0.40 -6.90
C ASN A 129 -5.80 0.53 -7.81
N LYS A 130 -6.24 1.79 -8.00
CA LYS A 130 -5.47 2.79 -8.75
C LYS A 130 -4.26 3.28 -7.97
N VAL A 131 -4.36 3.39 -6.64
CA VAL A 131 -3.31 3.92 -5.78
C VAL A 131 -2.14 2.91 -5.67
N PRO A 132 -0.91 3.32 -6.04
CA PRO A 132 0.24 2.42 -6.04
C PRO A 132 0.57 1.94 -4.63
N GLU A 133 1.21 0.79 -4.48
CA GLU A 133 1.58 0.22 -3.17
C GLU A 133 2.89 0.79 -2.59
N ASN A 134 3.50 1.74 -3.27
CA ASN A 134 4.79 2.32 -2.92
C ASN A 134 4.72 3.84 -2.76
N THR A 135 5.64 4.34 -1.94
CA THR A 135 5.84 5.77 -1.66
C THR A 135 6.68 6.46 -2.72
N ASN A 136 7.00 5.87 -3.88
CA ASN A 136 7.86 6.55 -4.87
C ASN A 136 7.30 7.91 -5.29
N VAL A 137 5.97 8.03 -5.36
CA VAL A 137 5.29 9.31 -5.63
C VAL A 137 5.45 10.29 -4.47
N ALA A 138 5.32 9.80 -3.22
CA ALA A 138 5.53 10.60 -2.02
C ALA A 138 7.00 11.05 -1.88
N GLU A 139 7.95 10.13 -2.03
CA GLU A 139 9.41 10.37 -2.00
C GLU A 139 9.85 11.34 -3.11
N ALA A 140 9.34 11.18 -4.33
CA ALA A 140 9.61 12.12 -5.41
C ALA A 140 9.03 13.51 -5.11
N SER A 141 7.84 13.59 -4.51
CA SER A 141 7.23 14.85 -4.07
C SER A 141 8.10 15.52 -3.00
N HIS A 142 8.56 14.78 -2.00
CA HIS A 142 9.52 15.27 -1.00
C HIS A 142 10.83 15.74 -1.63
N ALA A 143 11.40 14.98 -2.57
CA ALA A 143 12.64 15.36 -3.24
C ALA A 143 12.49 16.65 -4.07
N ASN A 144 11.31 16.90 -4.64
CA ASN A 144 11.01 18.13 -5.37
C ASN A 144 10.83 19.31 -4.43
N ILE A 145 10.06 19.16 -3.34
CA ILE A 145 9.89 20.23 -2.33
C ILE A 145 11.24 20.61 -1.71
N ASN A 146 12.08 19.62 -1.40
CA ASN A 146 13.40 19.85 -0.81
C ASN A 146 14.43 20.47 -1.79
N ARG A 147 14.18 20.43 -3.11
CA ARG A 147 15.06 21.03 -4.12
C ARG A 147 15.02 22.56 -4.08
N ASP A 148 13.91 23.12 -3.59
CA ASP A 148 13.67 24.55 -3.49
C ASP A 148 14.17 25.16 -2.16
N GLY A 149 14.93 24.39 -1.38
CA GLY A 149 15.63 24.82 -0.16
C GLY A 149 15.18 24.07 1.10
N LYS A 150 16.17 23.67 1.94
CA LYS A 150 15.95 22.90 3.18
C LYS A 150 15.81 23.76 4.44
N ALA A 151 15.78 25.09 4.30
CA ALA A 151 15.79 26.06 5.41
C ALA A 151 14.68 27.11 5.27
N LEU A 152 13.45 26.64 5.02
CA LEU A 152 12.27 27.49 5.02
C LEU A 152 11.73 27.63 6.45
N SER A 153 11.13 28.77 6.76
CA SER A 153 10.28 28.86 7.96
C SER A 153 9.11 27.87 7.83
N LEU A 154 8.62 27.35 8.96
CA LEU A 154 7.54 26.36 9.00
C LEU A 154 6.31 26.82 8.19
N GLU A 155 5.91 28.08 8.34
CA GLU A 155 4.81 28.68 7.59
C GLU A 155 5.03 28.62 6.06
N ASN A 156 6.22 29.03 5.60
CA ASN A 156 6.56 29.00 4.18
C ASN A 156 6.64 27.57 3.64
N ALA A 157 7.08 26.60 4.46
CA ALA A 157 7.08 25.20 4.08
C ALA A 157 5.66 24.66 3.88
N ILE A 158 4.73 24.99 4.77
CA ILE A 158 3.31 24.60 4.69
C ILE A 158 2.64 25.23 3.46
N LEU A 159 2.81 26.54 3.26
CA LEU A 159 2.22 27.25 2.11
C LEU A 159 2.74 26.71 0.78
N LYS A 160 4.04 26.40 0.69
CA LYS A 160 4.62 25.79 -0.51
C LYS A 160 4.12 24.36 -0.75
N ALA A 161 4.04 23.53 0.29
CA ALA A 161 3.50 22.18 0.18
C ALA A 161 2.06 22.23 -0.38
N LYS A 162 1.21 23.09 0.19
CA LYS A 162 -0.15 23.33 -0.29
C LYS A 162 -0.19 23.73 -1.77
N HIS A 163 0.61 24.71 -2.17
CA HIS A 163 0.66 25.16 -3.57
C HIS A 163 1.13 24.05 -4.52
N TYR A 164 2.08 23.21 -4.08
CA TYR A 164 2.56 22.07 -4.86
C TYR A 164 1.46 21.02 -5.05
N ASP A 165 0.73 20.71 -3.98
CA ASP A 165 -0.40 19.76 -4.01
C ASP A 165 -1.53 20.26 -4.93
N GLU A 166 -1.91 21.54 -4.81
CA GLU A 166 -2.92 22.18 -5.68
C GLU A 166 -2.52 22.11 -7.17
N HIS A 167 -1.26 22.41 -7.48
CA HIS A 167 -0.75 22.35 -8.83
C HIS A 167 -0.71 20.92 -9.38
N TYR A 168 -0.28 19.94 -8.57
CA TYR A 168 -0.29 18.53 -8.96
C TYR A 168 -1.71 18.00 -9.17
N PHE A 169 -2.65 18.43 -8.34
CA PHE A 169 -4.06 18.09 -8.48
C PHE A 169 -4.64 18.56 -9.82
N ALA A 170 -4.37 19.81 -10.20
CA ALA A 170 -4.79 20.34 -11.48
C ALA A 170 -4.23 19.53 -12.66
N ILE A 171 -2.97 19.11 -12.58
CA ILE A 171 -2.34 18.26 -13.60
C ILE A 171 -2.98 16.89 -13.68
N CYS A 172 -3.24 16.25 -12.53
CA CYS A 172 -3.89 14.93 -12.49
C CYS A 172 -5.29 15.00 -13.09
N ASN A 173 -6.08 16.03 -12.76
CA ASN A 173 -7.41 16.21 -13.36
C ASN A 173 -7.36 16.40 -14.88
N ILE A 174 -6.38 17.15 -15.39
CA ILE A 174 -6.17 17.31 -16.83
C ILE A 174 -5.76 15.97 -17.48
N GLN A 175 -4.90 15.19 -16.82
CA GLN A 175 -4.50 13.86 -17.28
C GLN A 175 -5.69 12.90 -17.34
N ASP A 176 -6.49 12.84 -16.28
CA ASP A 176 -7.63 11.94 -16.20
C ASP A 176 -8.73 12.35 -17.20
N LYS A 177 -8.93 13.65 -17.44
CA LYS A 177 -9.94 14.16 -18.37
C LYS A 177 -9.57 14.03 -19.84
N TYR A 178 -8.29 14.23 -20.20
CA TYR A 178 -7.85 14.33 -21.59
C TYR A 178 -6.83 13.26 -22.01
N GLY A 179 -6.34 12.43 -21.09
CA GLY A 179 -5.32 11.40 -21.35
C GLY A 179 -3.91 11.94 -21.61
N ILE A 180 -3.69 13.26 -21.46
CA ILE A 180 -2.43 13.91 -21.85
C ILE A 180 -1.44 13.90 -20.67
N SER A 181 -0.45 13.00 -20.73
CA SER A 181 0.60 12.92 -19.71
C SER A 181 1.48 14.18 -19.67
N LYS A 182 1.94 14.57 -18.47
CA LYS A 182 2.81 15.76 -18.25
C LYS A 182 4.24 15.57 -18.80
N SER A 183 4.61 14.33 -19.12
CA SER A 183 5.94 13.97 -19.62
C SER A 183 5.76 12.83 -20.61
N GLY A 184 6.17 13.02 -21.86
CA GLY A 184 6.02 12.04 -22.95
C GLY A 184 6.65 10.66 -22.66
N LYS A 185 7.43 10.53 -21.58
CA LYS A 185 8.00 9.25 -21.11
C LYS A 185 7.01 8.34 -20.38
N LYS A 186 5.86 8.85 -19.91
CA LYS A 186 4.90 8.04 -19.12
C LYS A 186 4.15 7.01 -19.97
N HIS A 187 3.84 7.35 -21.22
CA HIS A 187 3.18 6.44 -22.16
C HIS A 187 4.05 5.20 -22.42
N GLU A 188 5.32 5.42 -22.73
CA GLU A 188 6.31 4.36 -22.96
C GLU A 188 6.50 3.46 -21.72
N MET A 189 6.40 4.01 -20.50
CA MET A 189 6.52 3.26 -19.26
C MET A 189 5.26 2.43 -18.95
N GLN A 190 4.07 2.97 -19.25
CA GLN A 190 2.80 2.25 -19.13
C GLN A 190 2.71 1.11 -20.14
N GLU A 191 3.11 1.32 -21.39
CA GLU A 191 3.22 0.27 -22.41
C GLU A 191 4.20 -0.82 -21.97
N LYS A 192 5.35 -0.46 -21.40
CA LYS A 192 6.31 -1.43 -20.83
C LYS A 192 5.72 -2.20 -19.64
N GLN A 193 4.97 -1.55 -18.76
CA GLN A 193 4.31 -2.23 -17.63
C GLN A 193 3.19 -3.17 -18.08
N LEU A 194 2.42 -2.79 -19.10
CA LEU A 194 1.38 -3.64 -19.68
C LEU A 194 2.01 -4.88 -20.32
N ALA A 195 3.06 -4.70 -21.11
CA ALA A 195 3.81 -5.79 -21.73
C ALA A 195 4.43 -6.75 -20.69
N ILE A 196 4.94 -6.23 -19.56
CA ILE A 196 5.45 -7.07 -18.47
C ILE A 196 4.32 -7.86 -17.79
N LYS A 197 3.13 -7.27 -17.63
CA LYS A 197 1.95 -7.96 -17.08
C LYS A 197 1.50 -9.09 -18.00
N GLU A 198 1.43 -8.84 -19.30
CA GLU A 198 1.08 -9.83 -20.32
C GLU A 198 2.09 -10.99 -20.33
N GLN A 199 3.39 -10.69 -20.32
CA GLN A 199 4.43 -11.72 -20.25
C GLN A 199 4.35 -12.57 -18.97
N LYS A 200 4.02 -11.96 -17.83
CA LYS A 200 3.82 -12.71 -16.58
C LYS A 200 2.62 -13.64 -16.65
N LEU A 201 1.50 -13.17 -17.20
CA LEU A 201 0.30 -13.98 -17.37
C LEU A 201 0.58 -15.18 -18.28
N GLU A 202 1.24 -14.95 -19.41
CA GLU A 202 1.65 -16.01 -20.35
C GLU A 202 2.58 -17.04 -19.69
N LEU A 203 3.49 -16.59 -18.82
CA LEU A 203 4.39 -17.47 -18.08
C LEU A 203 3.63 -18.34 -17.06
N GLU A 204 2.62 -17.77 -16.40
CA GLU A 204 1.75 -18.47 -15.45
C GLU A 204 0.92 -19.54 -16.16
N GLU A 205 0.32 -19.20 -17.31
CA GLU A 205 -0.43 -20.14 -18.15
C GLU A 205 0.46 -21.30 -18.62
N ARG A 206 1.70 -21.00 -19.05
CA ARG A 206 2.68 -22.02 -19.45
C ARG A 206 3.05 -22.97 -18.32
N LYS A 207 3.20 -22.47 -17.09
CA LYS A 207 3.47 -23.31 -15.91
C LYS A 207 2.32 -24.27 -15.65
N VAL A 208 1.08 -23.77 -15.67
CA VAL A 208 -0.12 -24.58 -15.49
C VAL A 208 -0.21 -25.68 -16.56
N GLN A 209 0.10 -25.34 -17.81
CA GLN A 209 0.11 -26.31 -18.91
C GLN A 209 1.16 -27.43 -18.69
N LEU A 210 2.40 -27.05 -18.36
CA LEU A 210 3.47 -28.01 -18.07
C LEU A 210 3.13 -28.94 -16.90
N GLU A 211 2.41 -28.43 -15.90
CA GLU A 211 2.00 -29.21 -14.74
C GLU A 211 0.90 -30.23 -15.10
N ARG A 212 -0.04 -29.85 -15.98
CA ARG A 212 -1.03 -30.79 -16.56
C ARG A 212 -0.35 -31.89 -17.38
N GLU A 213 0.58 -31.53 -18.26
CA GLU A 213 1.34 -32.50 -19.08
C GLU A 213 2.14 -33.47 -18.20
N LYS A 214 2.79 -32.97 -17.14
CA LYS A 214 3.50 -33.83 -16.17
C LYS A 214 2.57 -34.82 -15.48
N LEU A 215 1.38 -34.38 -15.06
CA LEU A 215 0.38 -35.25 -14.43
C LEU A 215 -0.11 -36.33 -15.40
N GLU A 216 -0.30 -35.99 -16.66
CA GLU A 216 -0.74 -36.92 -17.71
C GLU A 216 0.34 -37.97 -18.01
N ILE A 217 1.61 -37.56 -18.12
CA ILE A 217 2.75 -38.49 -18.26
C ILE A 217 2.86 -39.43 -17.05
N ILE A 218 2.66 -38.92 -15.83
CA ILE A 218 2.69 -39.74 -14.62
C ILE A 218 1.57 -40.78 -14.65
N LYS A 219 0.38 -40.41 -15.13
CA LYS A 219 -0.77 -41.31 -15.25
C LYS A 219 -0.50 -42.42 -16.26
N LEU A 220 -0.02 -42.08 -17.45
CA LEU A 220 0.36 -43.05 -18.49
C LEU A 220 1.48 -44.00 -18.02
N LYS A 221 2.48 -43.49 -17.30
CA LYS A 221 3.55 -44.33 -16.72
C LYS A 221 3.03 -45.33 -15.68
N LYS A 222 1.97 -45.00 -14.93
CA LYS A 222 1.35 -45.94 -13.99
C LYS A 222 0.57 -47.03 -14.71
N GLU A 223 -0.07 -46.71 -15.83
CA GLU A 223 -0.83 -47.68 -16.65
C GLU A 223 0.12 -48.69 -17.33
N VAL A 224 1.28 -48.26 -17.81
CA VAL A 224 2.30 -49.13 -18.46
C VAL A 224 3.04 -50.06 -17.48
N VAL A 225 3.04 -49.76 -16.18
CA VAL A 225 3.71 -50.59 -15.15
C VAL A 225 2.77 -51.67 -14.58
N CYS A 226 1.49 -51.66 -14.97
CA CYS A 226 0.48 -52.60 -14.48
C CYS A 226 0.04 -53.66 -15.52
N GLU A 227 0.70 -53.73 -16.70
CA GLU A 227 0.62 -54.85 -17.66
C GLU A 227 1.86 -55.75 -17.56
#